data_AF-A0A7C1ASQ7-F1
#
_entry.id   AF-A0A7C1ASQ7-F1
#
_cell.length_a   1.000
_cell.length_b   1.000
_cell.length_c   1.000
_cell.angle_alpha   90.00
_cell.angle_beta   90.00
_cell.angle_gamma   90.00
#
_symmetry.space_group_name_H-M   'P 1'
#
loop_
_entity.id
_entity.type
_entity.pdbx_description
1 polymer ?
#
loop_
_entity_poly.entity_id
_entity_poly.type
_entity_poly.pdbx_seq_one_letter_code
_entity_poly.pdbx_strand_id
1 'polypeptide(L)'
;MRKEWIGTDFYSVLGVRRNASAKEIKKAYRKLAREFHPDTNAGDDAAEARFKEVSEAYEVLGDEKNRTEYDQLQRMGPMAGGFGGPSRSGATSFEDLFQQTGAGDASFDVLGGIGDLFGGGRPRNRPGHDITTSLAISFHEGISGTTKQINVDGEMIKVRLPKGTDDGTKLRLRGKGGRGSTSASPRGDLYVTVQVGSHPIFERRGLDLLLDAPITFVEATLGAKITVPTLDGKVTLKIPAGTQPGKTFSVKGRGVIPEKGDPGNLLVTVDVVIPTKITPEQRSLLEKFQDNDEGPSPREHLGV
;
A
#
# COMPACT_ATOMS: atom_id res chain seq x y z
N MET A 1 30.12 -31.13 1.27
CA MET A 1 31.29 -30.76 0.44
C MET A 1 30.78 -29.92 -0.72
N ARG A 2 31.25 -28.67 -0.90
CA ARG A 2 30.78 -27.77 -1.98
C ARG A 2 31.29 -28.30 -3.33
N LYS A 3 30.41 -28.85 -4.17
CA LYS A 3 30.74 -29.66 -5.37
C LYS A 3 31.37 -28.85 -6.51
N GLU A 4 31.23 -27.52 -6.49
CA GLU A 4 31.58 -26.60 -7.59
C GLU A 4 33.05 -26.13 -7.57
N TRP A 5 33.77 -26.29 -6.46
CA TRP A 5 35.19 -25.90 -6.35
C TRP A 5 36.16 -26.93 -6.94
N ILE A 6 35.65 -28.11 -7.31
CA ILE A 6 36.45 -29.24 -7.76
C ILE A 6 36.58 -29.15 -9.29
N GLY A 7 37.70 -28.62 -9.77
CA GLY A 7 38.07 -28.64 -11.19
C GLY A 7 38.31 -27.27 -11.82
N THR A 8 37.85 -26.18 -11.20
CA THR A 8 38.05 -24.82 -11.72
C THR A 8 39.27 -24.16 -11.07
N ASP A 9 40.20 -23.63 -11.88
CA ASP A 9 41.33 -22.83 -11.42
C ASP A 9 40.96 -21.35 -11.37
N PHE A 10 40.49 -20.86 -10.22
CA PHE A 10 40.05 -19.48 -10.04
C PHE A 10 41.18 -18.45 -10.24
N TYR A 11 42.44 -18.85 -10.05
CA TYR A 11 43.57 -17.97 -10.35
C TYR A 11 43.73 -17.76 -11.86
N SER A 12 43.49 -18.82 -12.64
CA SER A 12 43.49 -18.73 -14.11
C SER A 12 42.33 -17.89 -14.65
N VAL A 13 41.15 -17.97 -14.02
CA VAL A 13 39.96 -17.18 -14.38
C VAL A 13 40.21 -15.68 -14.19
N LEU A 14 40.88 -15.30 -13.10
CA LEU A 14 41.28 -13.90 -12.85
C LEU A 14 42.57 -13.49 -13.58
N GLY A 15 43.25 -14.41 -14.28
CA GLY A 15 44.51 -14.13 -14.97
C GLY A 15 45.66 -13.75 -14.04
N VAL A 16 45.66 -14.25 -12.80
CA VAL A 16 46.68 -13.97 -11.78
C VAL A 16 47.46 -15.23 -11.41
N ARG A 17 48.66 -15.05 -10.85
CA ARG A 17 49.46 -16.18 -10.33
C ARG A 17 48.87 -16.68 -9.01
N ARG A 18 49.08 -17.96 -8.68
CA ARG A 18 48.59 -18.58 -7.42
C ARG A 18 49.10 -17.90 -6.15
N ASN A 19 50.29 -17.30 -6.21
CA ASN A 19 50.88 -16.53 -5.11
C ASN A 19 50.52 -15.03 -5.14
N ALA A 20 49.56 -14.61 -5.96
CA ALA A 20 49.16 -13.20 -6.05
C ALA A 20 48.67 -12.69 -4.70
N SER A 21 49.04 -11.46 -4.36
CA SER A 21 48.55 -10.76 -3.18
C SER A 21 47.06 -10.43 -3.30
N ALA A 22 46.37 -10.22 -2.18
CA ALA A 22 44.97 -9.79 -2.18
C ALA A 22 44.75 -8.50 -2.99
N LYS A 23 45.76 -7.61 -3.02
CA LYS A 23 45.73 -6.37 -3.80
C LYS A 23 45.77 -6.64 -5.31
N GLU A 24 46.54 -7.62 -5.76
CA GLU A 24 46.63 -8.02 -7.17
C GLU A 24 45.34 -8.72 -7.63
N ILE A 25 44.78 -9.61 -6.81
CA ILE A 25 43.50 -10.28 -7.06
C ILE A 25 42.37 -9.25 -7.20
N LYS A 26 42.28 -8.30 -6.26
CA LYS A 26 41.30 -7.21 -6.31
C LYS A 26 41.49 -6.28 -7.51
N LYS A 27 42.73 -6.05 -7.93
CA LYS A 27 43.04 -5.24 -9.12
C LYS A 27 42.63 -5.96 -10.41
N ALA A 28 42.90 -7.25 -10.51
CA ALA A 28 42.51 -8.09 -11.65
C ALA A 28 40.99 -8.18 -11.79
N TYR A 29 40.28 -8.48 -10.69
CA TYR A 29 38.82 -8.48 -10.66
C TYR A 29 38.22 -7.15 -11.12
N ARG A 30 38.68 -6.01 -10.57
CA ARG A 30 38.16 -4.69 -10.98
C ARG A 30 38.38 -4.36 -12.45
N LYS A 31 39.46 -4.87 -13.05
CA LYS A 31 39.74 -4.68 -14.47
C LYS A 31 38.73 -5.49 -15.30
N LEU A 32 38.61 -6.78 -15.01
CA LEU A 32 37.74 -7.70 -15.75
C LEU A 32 36.25 -7.39 -15.54
N ALA A 33 35.84 -7.03 -14.31
CA ALA A 33 34.46 -6.66 -14.01
C ALA A 33 34.01 -5.36 -14.72
N ARG A 34 34.93 -4.46 -15.04
CA ARG A 34 34.63 -3.28 -15.86
C ARG A 34 34.59 -3.62 -17.35
N GLU A 35 35.47 -4.50 -17.79
CA GLU A 35 35.57 -4.96 -19.18
C GLU A 35 34.33 -5.76 -19.59
N PHE A 36 33.82 -6.62 -18.70
CA PHE A 36 32.67 -7.50 -18.94
C PHE A 36 31.39 -7.04 -18.22
N HIS A 37 31.27 -5.78 -17.80
CA HIS A 37 30.08 -5.33 -17.07
C HIS A 37 28.80 -5.49 -17.91
N PRO A 38 27.68 -5.97 -17.35
CA PRO A 38 26.43 -6.16 -18.08
C PRO A 38 25.90 -4.87 -18.73
N ASP A 39 26.01 -3.74 -18.03
CA ASP A 39 25.55 -2.44 -18.56
C ASP A 39 26.36 -1.95 -19.77
N THR A 40 27.65 -2.29 -19.86
CA THR A 40 28.50 -1.86 -21.00
C THR A 40 28.51 -2.88 -22.14
N ASN A 41 28.10 -4.11 -21.88
CA ASN A 41 28.06 -5.22 -22.84
C ASN A 41 26.66 -5.85 -22.88
N ALA A 42 25.63 -5.01 -22.92
CA ALA A 42 24.24 -5.46 -22.88
C ALA A 42 23.91 -6.30 -24.12
N GLY A 43 23.43 -7.53 -23.91
CA GLY A 43 23.06 -8.46 -24.98
C GLY A 43 24.20 -9.32 -25.53
N ASP A 44 25.38 -9.31 -24.89
CA ASP A 44 26.48 -10.24 -25.18
C ASP A 44 26.54 -11.36 -24.14
N ASP A 45 25.98 -12.52 -24.48
CA ASP A 45 25.93 -13.71 -23.62
C ASP A 45 27.33 -14.20 -23.21
N ALA A 46 28.36 -13.97 -24.05
CA ALA A 46 29.73 -14.37 -23.74
C ALA A 46 30.36 -13.43 -22.70
N ALA A 47 30.08 -12.14 -22.78
CA ALA A 47 30.50 -11.17 -21.78
C ALA A 47 29.83 -11.43 -20.41
N GLU A 48 28.54 -11.77 -20.41
CA GLU A 48 27.80 -12.11 -19.19
C GLU A 48 28.34 -13.39 -18.54
N ALA A 49 28.60 -14.45 -19.33
CA ALA A 49 29.22 -15.67 -18.84
C ALA A 49 30.61 -15.40 -18.23
N ARG A 50 31.43 -14.58 -18.89
CA ARG A 50 32.74 -14.17 -18.38
C ARG A 50 32.64 -13.35 -17.09
N PHE A 51 31.67 -12.45 -17.00
CA PHE A 51 31.43 -11.66 -15.80
C PHE A 51 31.05 -12.53 -14.60
N LYS A 52 30.23 -13.57 -14.84
CA LYS A 52 29.84 -14.55 -13.82
C LYS A 52 31.03 -15.36 -13.32
N GLU A 53 31.85 -15.91 -14.21
CA GLU A 53 33.08 -16.66 -13.86
C GLU A 53 34.06 -15.80 -13.03
N VAL A 54 34.26 -14.55 -13.46
CA VAL A 54 35.16 -13.60 -12.79
C VAL A 54 34.64 -13.20 -11.40
N SER A 55 33.33 -13.10 -11.24
CA SER A 55 32.70 -12.76 -9.96
C SER A 55 32.79 -13.92 -8.97
N GLU A 56 32.52 -15.15 -9.42
CA GLU A 56 32.67 -16.37 -8.63
C GLU A 56 34.12 -16.56 -8.16
N ALA A 57 35.09 -16.36 -9.06
CA ALA A 57 36.50 -16.45 -8.73
C ALA A 57 36.93 -15.43 -7.66
N TYR A 58 36.36 -14.21 -7.68
CA TYR A 58 36.66 -13.19 -6.68
C TYR A 58 35.95 -13.44 -5.34
N GLU A 59 34.77 -14.06 -5.32
CA GLU A 59 34.08 -14.45 -4.08
C GLU A 59 34.91 -15.47 -3.28
N VAL A 60 35.60 -16.38 -4.00
CA VAL A 60 36.48 -17.38 -3.40
C VAL A 60 37.86 -16.82 -3.06
N LEU A 61 38.52 -16.10 -3.99
CA LEU A 61 39.90 -15.64 -3.81
C LEU A 61 40.04 -14.27 -3.12
N GLY A 62 38.96 -13.49 -3.06
CA GLY A 62 38.93 -12.15 -2.46
C GLY A 62 38.84 -12.16 -0.94
N ASP A 63 38.32 -13.24 -0.36
CA ASP A 63 38.29 -13.47 1.09
C ASP A 63 39.43 -14.42 1.51
N GLU A 64 40.16 -14.05 2.58
CA GLU A 64 41.35 -14.78 3.03
C GLU A 64 41.01 -16.19 3.55
N LYS A 65 39.86 -16.36 4.20
CA LYS A 65 39.42 -17.66 4.72
C LYS A 65 38.97 -18.57 3.58
N ASN A 66 38.16 -18.07 2.66
CA ASN A 66 37.73 -18.84 1.48
C ASN A 66 38.91 -19.22 0.58
N ARG A 67 39.86 -18.30 0.38
CA ARG A 67 41.09 -18.58 -0.37
C ARG A 67 41.90 -19.69 0.28
N THR A 68 42.03 -19.66 1.61
CA THR A 68 42.76 -20.69 2.36
C THR A 68 42.08 -22.06 2.25
N GLU A 69 40.75 -22.12 2.36
CA GLU A 69 39.98 -23.35 2.18
C GLU A 69 40.09 -23.89 0.74
N TYR A 70 40.04 -23.01 -0.27
CA TYR A 70 40.22 -23.37 -1.67
C TYR A 70 41.64 -23.90 -1.96
N ASP A 71 42.68 -23.23 -1.45
CA ASP A 71 44.07 -23.65 -1.61
C ASP A 71 44.34 -24.99 -0.88
N GLN A 72 43.74 -25.19 0.30
CA GLN A 72 43.81 -26.47 1.02
C GLN A 72 43.12 -27.60 0.24
N LEU A 73 41.95 -27.33 -0.34
CA LEU A 73 41.20 -28.30 -1.14
C LEU A 73 41.94 -28.67 -2.43
N GLN A 74 42.51 -27.68 -3.13
CA GLN A 74 43.39 -27.89 -4.30
C GLN A 74 44.63 -28.71 -3.93
N ARG A 75 45.21 -28.49 -2.75
CA ARG A 75 46.38 -29.24 -2.26
C ARG A 75 46.05 -30.68 -1.86
N MET A 76 44.82 -30.93 -1.42
CA MET A 76 44.36 -32.27 -1.06
C MET A 76 44.06 -33.16 -2.29
N GLY A 77 43.90 -32.58 -3.48
CA GLY A 77 43.74 -33.30 -4.75
C GLY A 77 42.57 -34.31 -4.76
N PRO A 78 42.32 -34.99 -5.89
CA PRO A 78 41.25 -35.98 -6.00
C PRO A 78 41.53 -37.32 -5.28
N MET A 79 42.40 -37.33 -4.26
CA MET A 79 42.91 -38.55 -3.61
C MET A 79 42.52 -38.69 -2.13
N ALA A 80 41.46 -38.03 -1.69
CA ALA A 80 40.83 -38.27 -0.38
C ALA A 80 39.53 -39.09 -0.49
N GLY A 81 39.38 -39.88 -1.57
CA GLY A 81 38.21 -40.71 -1.87
C GLY A 81 38.49 -42.21 -1.90
N GLY A 82 39.37 -42.74 -1.04
CA GLY A 82 39.61 -44.19 -0.96
C GLY A 82 40.48 -44.61 0.23
N PHE A 83 40.07 -45.71 0.88
CA PHE A 83 40.61 -46.35 2.11
C PHE A 83 40.19 -45.68 3.43
N GLY A 84 39.40 -46.26 4.33
CA GLY A 84 39.08 -47.68 4.59
C GLY A 84 39.50 -48.01 6.03
N GLY A 85 38.55 -48.06 6.99
CA GLY A 85 38.83 -48.53 8.36
C GLY A 85 37.83 -48.04 9.43
N PRO A 86 37.20 -48.93 10.21
CA PRO A 86 36.04 -48.61 11.03
C PRO A 86 36.39 -48.21 12.47
N SER A 87 35.54 -47.37 13.07
CA SER A 87 34.91 -47.57 14.40
C SER A 87 34.82 -46.31 15.28
N ARG A 88 33.60 -46.09 15.79
CA ARG A 88 33.23 -45.48 17.08
C ARG A 88 33.51 -43.98 17.31
N SER A 89 32.44 -43.18 17.35
CA SER A 89 31.62 -42.94 18.56
C SER A 89 30.67 -41.78 18.29
N GLY A 90 29.49 -41.84 18.90
CA GLY A 90 28.37 -40.95 18.60
C GLY A 90 28.63 -39.48 18.94
N ALA A 91 28.39 -38.63 17.94
CA ALA A 91 27.98 -37.26 18.13
C ALA A 91 26.85 -37.01 17.12
N THR A 92 25.64 -36.84 17.66
CA THR A 92 24.45 -36.40 16.92
C THR A 92 24.81 -35.19 16.09
N SER A 93 24.82 -35.37 14.76
CA SER A 93 25.23 -34.36 13.80
C SER A 93 24.06 -33.43 13.49
N PHE A 94 24.37 -32.15 13.34
CA PHE A 94 23.47 -31.01 13.06
C PHE A 94 22.52 -31.21 11.86
N GLU A 95 22.81 -32.19 11.00
CA GLU A 95 21.99 -32.59 9.85
C GLU A 95 20.66 -33.27 10.26
N ASP A 96 20.63 -34.04 11.36
CA ASP A 96 19.39 -34.68 11.84
C ASP A 96 18.43 -33.70 12.52
N LEU A 97 18.93 -32.51 12.92
CA LEU A 97 18.08 -31.41 13.41
C LEU A 97 17.48 -30.58 12.25
N PHE A 98 18.14 -30.58 11.09
CA PHE A 98 17.68 -29.86 9.90
C PHE A 98 16.66 -30.65 9.08
N GLN A 99 16.72 -32.00 9.09
CA GLN A 99 15.73 -32.84 8.42
C GLN A 99 14.38 -32.96 9.14
N GLN A 100 14.30 -32.60 10.44
CA GLN A 100 13.06 -32.59 11.21
C GLN A 100 12.34 -31.22 11.22
N THR A 101 12.64 -30.33 10.29
CA THR A 101 11.81 -29.13 10.05
C THR A 101 11.60 -28.98 8.55
N GLY A 102 10.57 -29.65 8.06
CA GLY A 102 10.28 -29.77 6.64
C GLY A 102 10.05 -28.42 5.95
N ALA A 103 10.67 -28.30 4.78
CA ALA A 103 10.29 -27.50 3.62
C ALA A 103 10.33 -25.97 3.73
N GLY A 104 11.30 -25.39 3.01
CA GLY A 104 11.09 -24.23 2.15
C GLY A 104 11.24 -22.86 2.80
N ASP A 105 12.22 -22.11 2.30
CA ASP A 105 12.37 -20.65 2.42
C ASP A 105 12.94 -20.11 3.75
N ALA A 106 14.27 -19.96 3.80
CA ALA A 106 14.99 -18.96 4.61
C ALA A 106 16.50 -19.00 4.30
N SER A 107 16.88 -18.45 3.15
CA SER A 107 18.25 -17.95 2.97
C SER A 107 18.41 -16.73 3.91
N PHE A 108 19.56 -16.62 4.59
CA PHE A 108 19.90 -15.61 5.60
C PHE A 108 19.35 -15.81 7.03
N ASP A 109 19.86 -16.80 7.76
CA ASP A 109 20.17 -16.57 9.20
C ASP A 109 21.28 -17.48 9.80
N VAL A 110 22.15 -18.09 8.97
CA VAL A 110 23.18 -19.04 9.47
C VAL A 110 24.54 -18.39 9.77
N LEU A 111 24.90 -17.24 9.19
CA LEU A 111 26.14 -16.52 9.58
C LEU A 111 25.96 -15.65 10.85
N GLY A 112 24.73 -15.53 11.36
CA GLY A 112 24.38 -14.75 12.53
C GLY A 112 24.31 -15.52 13.86
N GLY A 113 24.42 -16.86 13.83
CA GLY A 113 24.08 -17.75 14.96
C GLY A 113 25.23 -18.53 15.61
N ILE A 114 26.49 -18.42 15.13
CA ILE A 114 27.64 -19.09 15.79
C ILE A 114 28.13 -18.29 17.02
N GLY A 115 27.77 -17.00 17.13
CA GLY A 115 27.99 -16.19 18.33
C GLY A 115 26.97 -16.46 19.47
N ASP A 116 25.87 -17.16 19.19
CA ASP A 116 24.84 -17.48 20.20
C ASP A 116 25.09 -18.83 20.89
N LEU A 117 26.06 -19.64 20.40
CA LEU A 117 26.39 -20.94 20.99
C LEU A 117 27.47 -20.84 22.09
N PHE A 118 28.29 -19.79 22.11
CA PHE A 118 29.36 -19.58 23.10
C PHE A 118 29.37 -18.12 23.57
N GLY A 119 28.51 -17.80 24.53
CA GLY A 119 28.62 -16.58 25.34
C GLY A 119 27.49 -15.57 25.13
N GLY A 120 26.50 -15.63 26.03
CA GLY A 120 25.64 -14.52 26.42
C GLY A 120 25.32 -13.52 25.31
N GLY A 121 24.56 -13.96 24.31
CA GLY A 121 24.05 -13.10 23.25
C GLY A 121 23.34 -11.90 23.88
N ARG A 122 23.95 -10.72 23.75
CA ARG A 122 23.29 -9.46 24.12
C ARG A 122 21.99 -9.42 23.32
N PRO A 123 20.81 -9.28 23.95
CA PRO A 123 19.54 -9.27 23.24
C PRO A 123 19.63 -8.21 22.13
N ARG A 124 19.59 -8.65 20.87
CA ARG A 124 19.58 -7.73 19.72
C ARG A 124 18.29 -6.92 19.83
N ASN A 125 18.45 -5.63 20.12
CA ASN A 125 17.36 -4.69 20.29
C ASN A 125 16.66 -4.47 18.92
N ARG A 126 15.66 -5.31 18.59
CA ARG A 126 14.84 -5.17 17.39
C ARG A 126 13.78 -4.08 17.62
N PRO A 127 13.68 -3.07 16.75
CA PRO A 127 12.58 -2.10 16.77
C PRO A 127 11.21 -2.79 16.67
N GLY A 128 10.18 -2.11 17.16
CA GLY A 128 8.81 -2.53 16.96
C GLY A 128 8.40 -2.47 15.48
N HIS A 129 7.48 -3.34 15.08
CA HIS A 129 6.94 -3.37 13.72
C HIS A 129 5.81 -2.34 13.54
N ASP A 130 5.61 -1.91 12.30
CA ASP A 130 4.51 -1.02 11.96
C ASP A 130 3.19 -1.79 11.91
N ILE A 131 2.11 -1.17 12.39
CA ILE A 131 0.76 -1.74 12.39
C ILE A 131 -0.11 -0.94 11.44
N THR A 132 -0.90 -1.61 10.62
CA THR A 132 -1.93 -0.98 9.79
C THR A 132 -3.31 -1.42 10.25
N THR A 133 -4.22 -0.48 10.44
CA THR A 133 -5.61 -0.75 10.84
C THR A 133 -6.58 0.17 10.12
N SER A 134 -7.85 -0.19 10.10
CA SER A 134 -8.93 0.61 9.55
C SER A 134 -9.83 1.16 10.66
N LEU A 135 -10.20 2.43 10.56
CA LEU A 135 -11.12 3.09 11.48
C LEU A 135 -12.41 3.47 10.75
N ALA A 136 -13.49 2.74 11.05
CA ALA A 136 -14.81 3.07 10.55
C ALA A 136 -15.41 4.27 11.32
N ILE A 137 -15.84 5.29 10.58
CA ILE A 137 -16.55 6.45 11.11
C ILE A 137 -17.81 6.72 10.32
N SER A 138 -18.78 7.35 10.97
CA SER A 138 -19.98 7.82 10.28
C SER A 138 -19.65 9.03 9.39
N PHE A 139 -20.52 9.27 8.41
CA PHE A 139 -20.45 10.46 7.55
C PHE A 139 -20.34 11.76 8.35
N HIS A 140 -21.19 11.91 9.38
CA HIS A 140 -21.22 13.10 10.23
C HIS A 140 -19.92 13.28 11.03
N GLU A 141 -19.35 12.19 11.57
CA GLU A 141 -18.06 12.22 12.25
C GLU A 141 -16.90 12.61 11.31
N GLY A 142 -16.93 12.15 10.06
CA GLY A 142 -15.92 12.53 9.06
C GLY A 142 -15.94 14.02 8.75
N ILE A 143 -17.13 14.63 8.72
CA ILE A 143 -17.29 16.06 8.43
C ILE A 143 -17.01 16.92 9.66
N SER A 144 -17.62 16.61 10.80
CA SER A 144 -17.50 17.40 12.03
C SER A 144 -16.13 17.27 12.71
N GLY A 145 -15.36 16.22 12.38
CA GLY A 145 -14.14 15.84 13.07
C GLY A 145 -14.46 15.18 14.43
N THR A 146 -13.69 14.17 14.81
CA THR A 146 -13.92 13.45 16.06
C THR A 146 -12.62 12.91 16.65
N THR A 147 -12.64 12.51 17.91
CA THR A 147 -11.55 11.74 18.53
C THR A 147 -12.08 10.38 18.90
N LYS A 148 -11.60 9.33 18.25
CA LYS A 148 -11.96 7.94 18.58
C LYS A 148 -10.81 7.25 19.31
N GLN A 149 -11.18 6.28 20.14
CA GLN A 149 -10.22 5.36 20.73
C GLN A 149 -10.29 4.04 19.99
N ILE A 150 -9.13 3.53 19.57
CA ILE A 150 -9.00 2.22 18.97
C ILE A 150 -8.10 1.36 19.85
N ASN A 151 -8.42 0.08 19.94
CA ASN A 151 -7.58 -0.89 20.61
C ASN A 151 -6.58 -1.45 19.59
N VAL A 152 -5.29 -1.29 19.88
CA VAL A 152 -4.20 -1.87 19.09
C VAL A 152 -3.30 -2.62 20.06
N ASP A 153 -3.15 -3.93 19.86
CA ASP A 153 -2.36 -4.83 20.71
C ASP A 153 -2.68 -4.72 22.22
N GLY A 154 -3.96 -4.51 22.57
CA GLY A 154 -4.42 -4.39 23.96
C GLY A 154 -4.22 -2.99 24.57
N GLU A 155 -3.74 -2.01 23.80
CA GLU A 155 -3.60 -0.63 24.23
C GLU A 155 -4.66 0.27 23.57
N MET A 156 -5.32 1.10 24.38
CA MET A 156 -6.28 2.10 23.88
C MET A 156 -5.55 3.35 23.39
N ILE A 157 -5.57 3.56 22.08
CA ILE A 157 -4.91 4.68 21.42
C ILE A 157 -5.96 5.70 20.97
N LYS A 158 -5.81 6.95 21.39
CA LYS A 158 -6.64 8.08 20.94
C LYS A 158 -6.16 8.53 19.56
N VAL A 159 -7.07 8.49 18.59
CA VAL A 159 -6.87 8.99 17.22
C VAL A 159 -7.76 10.21 17.03
N ARG A 160 -7.12 11.36 16.78
CA ARG A 160 -7.83 12.61 16.46
C ARG A 160 -7.97 12.71 14.95
N LEU A 161 -9.20 12.81 14.48
CA LEU A 161 -9.56 13.02 13.08
C LEU A 161 -9.92 14.50 12.87
N PRO A 162 -9.28 15.21 11.93
CA PRO A 162 -9.62 16.59 11.63
C PRO A 162 -11.00 16.72 10.99
N LYS A 163 -11.53 17.95 10.99
CA LYS A 163 -12.78 18.25 10.29
C LYS A 163 -12.62 18.08 8.79
N GLY A 164 -13.65 17.57 8.14
CA GLY A 164 -13.63 17.29 6.71
C GLY A 164 -12.67 16.15 6.31
N THR A 165 -12.43 15.18 7.20
CA THR A 165 -11.66 13.97 6.85
C THR A 165 -12.38 13.22 5.72
N ASP A 166 -11.67 12.94 4.63
CA ASP A 166 -12.19 12.17 3.48
C ASP A 166 -12.09 10.66 3.71
N ASP A 167 -12.89 9.91 2.95
CA ASP A 167 -12.77 8.46 2.89
C ASP A 167 -11.40 8.03 2.36
N GLY A 168 -10.83 6.97 2.93
CA GLY A 168 -9.50 6.48 2.59
C GLY A 168 -8.33 7.32 3.13
N THR A 169 -8.60 8.38 3.90
CA THR A 169 -7.53 9.19 4.52
C THR A 169 -6.62 8.31 5.38
N LYS A 170 -5.30 8.39 5.15
CA LYS A 170 -4.29 7.64 5.92
C LYS A 170 -3.65 8.53 6.97
N LEU A 171 -3.78 8.16 8.24
CA LEU A 171 -3.14 8.84 9.37
C LEU A 171 -1.99 8.00 9.91
N ARG A 172 -0.83 8.64 10.12
CA ARG A 172 0.34 8.03 10.75
C ARG A 172 0.48 8.52 12.20
N LEU A 173 0.45 7.60 13.14
CA LEU A 173 0.68 7.84 14.56
C LEU A 173 2.05 7.28 14.94
N ARG A 174 3.01 8.18 15.15
CA ARG A 174 4.41 7.81 15.40
C ARG A 174 4.59 7.13 16.75
N GLY A 175 5.33 6.02 16.79
CA GLY A 175 5.65 5.27 18.01
C GLY A 175 4.42 4.61 18.67
N LYS A 176 3.33 4.45 17.92
CA LYS A 176 2.06 3.87 18.36
C LYS A 176 1.77 2.50 17.75
N GLY A 177 2.72 1.95 17.00
CA GLY A 177 2.67 0.60 16.46
C GLY A 177 3.16 -0.46 17.47
N GLY A 178 3.63 -1.57 16.91
CA GLY A 178 4.05 -2.75 17.65
C GLY A 178 5.16 -2.44 18.64
N ARG A 179 5.18 -3.20 19.74
CA ARG A 179 6.25 -3.11 20.74
C ARG A 179 7.54 -3.69 20.17
N GLY A 180 8.67 -3.07 20.47
CA GLY A 180 9.97 -3.64 20.14
C GLY A 180 10.37 -4.76 21.10
N SER A 181 11.47 -5.44 20.77
CA SER A 181 11.94 -6.64 21.51
C SER A 181 12.24 -6.39 22.99
N THR A 182 12.58 -5.17 23.37
CA THR A 182 12.81 -4.77 24.76
C THR A 182 12.07 -3.47 25.06
N SER A 183 11.90 -3.13 26.35
CA SER A 183 11.33 -1.85 26.77
C SER A 183 12.13 -0.63 26.26
N ALA A 184 13.42 -0.81 25.97
CA ALA A 184 14.30 0.22 25.42
C ALA A 184 14.32 0.25 23.87
N SER A 185 13.66 -0.69 23.20
CA SER A 185 13.49 -0.65 21.74
C SER A 185 12.48 0.45 21.35
N PRO A 186 12.74 1.24 20.30
CA PRO A 186 11.72 2.12 19.75
C PRO A 186 10.52 1.29 19.25
N ARG A 187 9.30 1.80 19.46
CA ARG A 187 8.08 1.20 18.89
C ARG A 187 7.99 1.53 17.40
N GLY A 188 7.29 0.68 16.66
CA GLY A 188 6.89 0.98 15.29
C GLY A 188 5.79 2.05 15.24
N ASP A 189 5.32 2.34 14.04
CA ASP A 189 4.27 3.31 13.79
C ASP A 189 2.91 2.64 13.53
N LEU A 190 1.84 3.39 13.78
CA LEU A 190 0.47 2.96 13.49
C LEU A 190 -0.09 3.75 12.31
N TYR A 191 -0.44 3.04 11.25
CA TYR A 191 -1.13 3.59 10.08
C TYR A 191 -2.62 3.27 10.20
N VAL A 192 -3.43 4.31 10.29
CA VAL A 192 -4.89 4.20 10.36
C VAL A 192 -5.47 4.67 9.03
N THR A 193 -6.18 3.78 8.34
CA THR A 193 -6.97 4.16 7.15
C THR A 193 -8.40 4.42 7.58
N VAL A 194 -8.91 5.62 7.32
CA VAL A 194 -10.28 5.99 7.66
C VAL A 194 -11.24 5.41 6.63
N GLN A 195 -12.33 4.84 7.10
CA GLN A 195 -13.45 4.40 6.28
C GLN A 195 -14.69 5.19 6.69
N VAL A 196 -15.17 6.05 5.81
CA VAL A 196 -16.34 6.91 6.05
C VAL A 196 -17.59 6.20 5.51
N GLY A 197 -18.56 5.95 6.38
CA GLY A 197 -19.85 5.39 5.97
C GLY A 197 -20.62 6.33 5.04
N SER A 198 -21.40 5.77 4.13
CA SER A 198 -22.32 6.51 3.27
C SER A 198 -23.45 7.17 4.06
N HIS A 199 -24.02 8.27 3.55
CA HIS A 199 -25.18 8.93 4.14
C HIS A 199 -26.42 8.74 3.24
N PRO A 200 -27.62 8.53 3.80
CA PRO A 200 -28.82 8.25 2.99
C PRO A 200 -29.32 9.43 2.14
N ILE A 201 -28.94 10.66 2.50
CA ILE A 201 -29.46 11.88 1.87
C ILE A 201 -28.35 12.67 1.16
N PHE A 202 -27.10 12.51 1.59
CA PHE A 202 -25.98 13.35 1.13
C PHE A 202 -24.93 12.46 0.47
N GLU A 203 -24.49 12.85 -0.71
CA GLU A 203 -23.27 12.34 -1.30
C GLU A 203 -22.18 13.41 -1.17
N ARG A 204 -20.96 13.02 -0.80
CA ARG A 204 -19.83 13.95 -0.70
C ARG A 204 -18.98 13.86 -1.96
N ARG A 205 -18.69 15.02 -2.57
CA ARG A 205 -17.73 15.17 -3.67
C ARG A 205 -16.70 16.22 -3.31
N GLY A 206 -15.56 15.78 -2.79
CA GLY A 206 -14.55 16.69 -2.24
C GLY A 206 -15.11 17.46 -1.04
N LEU A 207 -15.17 18.79 -1.15
CA LEU A 207 -15.76 19.65 -0.12
C LEU A 207 -17.26 19.92 -0.35
N ASP A 208 -17.79 19.61 -1.53
CA ASP A 208 -19.19 19.83 -1.84
C ASP A 208 -20.05 18.64 -1.40
N LEU A 209 -21.29 18.95 -1.03
CA LEU A 209 -22.32 17.96 -0.74
C LEU A 209 -23.37 17.99 -1.83
N LEU A 210 -23.78 16.82 -2.29
CA LEU A 210 -24.84 16.66 -3.26
C LEU A 210 -26.08 16.16 -2.54
N LEU A 211 -27.23 16.73 -2.89
CA LEU A 211 -28.54 16.34 -2.39
C LEU A 211 -29.53 16.40 -3.55
N ASP A 212 -30.29 15.33 -3.72
CA ASP A 212 -31.44 15.33 -4.63
C ASP A 212 -32.67 15.82 -3.86
N ALA A 213 -33.25 16.93 -4.32
CA ALA A 213 -34.43 17.53 -3.74
C ALA A 213 -35.67 17.16 -4.57
N PRO A 214 -36.50 16.23 -4.10
CA PRO A 214 -37.75 15.92 -4.75
C PRO A 214 -38.70 17.13 -4.64
N ILE A 215 -39.19 17.61 -5.78
CA ILE A 215 -40.23 18.63 -5.86
C ILE A 215 -41.37 18.15 -6.75
N THR A 216 -42.55 18.71 -6.54
CA THR A 216 -43.71 18.42 -7.39
C THR A 216 -43.58 19.14 -8.74
N PHE A 217 -44.24 18.61 -9.77
CA PHE A 217 -44.30 19.29 -11.07
C PHE A 217 -44.91 20.70 -10.95
N VAL A 218 -45.87 20.91 -10.03
CA VAL A 218 -46.49 22.22 -9.80
C VAL A 218 -45.48 23.22 -9.25
N GLU A 219 -44.66 22.81 -8.27
CA GLU A 219 -43.59 23.64 -7.71
C GLU A 219 -42.51 23.98 -8.76
N ALA A 220 -42.19 23.02 -9.63
CA ALA A 220 -41.26 23.24 -10.74
C ALA A 220 -41.79 24.26 -11.75
N THR A 221 -43.08 24.15 -12.10
CA THR A 221 -43.75 25.02 -13.08
C THR A 221 -43.98 26.42 -12.53
N LEU A 222 -44.59 26.56 -11.36
CA LEU A 222 -45.00 27.85 -10.77
C LEU A 222 -43.88 28.53 -9.96
N GLY A 223 -42.84 27.78 -9.59
CA GLY A 223 -41.83 28.21 -8.65
C GLY A 223 -42.30 28.03 -7.20
N ALA A 224 -41.34 27.81 -6.30
CA ALA A 224 -41.63 27.48 -4.92
C ALA A 224 -40.51 27.92 -3.96
N LYS A 225 -40.81 27.90 -2.66
CA LYS A 225 -39.81 27.98 -1.60
C LYS A 225 -39.80 26.64 -0.88
N ILE A 226 -38.80 25.80 -1.17
CA ILE A 226 -38.66 24.49 -0.55
C ILE A 226 -37.67 24.56 0.60
N THR A 227 -37.83 23.70 1.60
CA THR A 227 -36.87 23.59 2.70
C THR A 227 -36.07 22.30 2.56
N VAL A 228 -34.75 22.41 2.45
CA VAL A 228 -33.85 21.27 2.31
C VAL A 228 -32.99 21.10 3.58
N PRO A 229 -32.67 19.85 3.97
CA PRO A 229 -31.77 19.61 5.07
C PRO A 229 -30.34 20.02 4.71
N THR A 230 -29.59 20.42 5.72
CA THR A 230 -28.14 20.67 5.69
C THR A 230 -27.51 19.88 6.84
N LEU A 231 -26.18 19.88 6.94
CA LEU A 231 -25.50 19.19 8.04
C LEU A 231 -25.85 19.75 9.44
N ASP A 232 -26.06 21.06 9.54
CA ASP A 232 -26.24 21.77 10.83
C ASP A 232 -27.67 22.31 11.02
N GLY A 233 -28.64 21.87 10.20
CA GLY A 233 -30.01 22.36 10.25
C GLY A 233 -30.74 22.33 8.92
N LYS A 234 -31.52 23.36 8.62
CA LYS A 234 -32.33 23.45 7.40
C LYS A 234 -32.11 24.80 6.71
N VAL A 235 -32.23 24.83 5.39
CA VAL A 235 -32.18 26.07 4.60
C VAL A 235 -33.36 26.12 3.64
N THR A 236 -33.95 27.31 3.47
CA THR A 236 -35.00 27.53 2.48
C THR A 236 -34.37 27.92 1.15
N LEU A 237 -34.65 27.13 0.11
CA LEU A 237 -34.22 27.34 -1.26
C LEU A 237 -35.38 27.89 -2.09
N LYS A 238 -35.14 28.98 -2.82
CA LYS A 238 -36.12 29.54 -3.77
C LYS A 238 -35.92 28.90 -5.14
N ILE A 239 -36.91 28.14 -5.59
CA ILE A 239 -36.96 27.54 -6.92
C ILE A 239 -37.70 28.50 -7.86
N PRO A 240 -37.06 28.98 -8.94
CA PRO A 240 -37.72 29.76 -9.97
C PRO A 240 -38.79 28.96 -10.73
N ALA A 241 -39.81 29.65 -11.24
CA ALA A 241 -40.78 29.07 -12.17
C ALA A 241 -40.08 28.51 -13.43
N GLY A 242 -40.64 27.46 -14.01
CA GLY A 242 -40.09 26.77 -15.19
C GLY A 242 -38.78 26.02 -14.93
N THR A 243 -38.50 25.64 -13.69
CA THR A 243 -37.28 24.89 -13.35
C THR A 243 -37.34 23.48 -13.93
N GLN A 244 -36.32 23.13 -14.71
CA GLN A 244 -36.22 21.82 -15.35
C GLN A 244 -35.71 20.74 -14.39
N PRO A 245 -36.13 19.48 -14.55
CA PRO A 245 -35.54 18.34 -13.84
C PRO A 245 -34.02 18.26 -14.06
N GLY A 246 -33.28 17.83 -13.04
CA GLY A 246 -31.82 17.73 -13.06
C GLY A 246 -31.08 19.07 -12.91
N LYS A 247 -31.79 20.20 -12.86
CA LYS A 247 -31.16 21.51 -12.62
C LYS A 247 -30.59 21.56 -11.19
N THR A 248 -29.31 21.91 -11.08
CA THR A 248 -28.62 22.04 -9.80
C THR A 248 -28.59 23.49 -9.31
N PHE A 249 -28.93 23.69 -8.05
CA PHE A 249 -28.81 24.95 -7.33
C PHE A 249 -27.72 24.86 -6.28
N SER A 250 -26.84 25.85 -6.21
CA SER A 250 -25.77 25.90 -5.22
C SER A 250 -26.16 26.76 -4.02
N VAL A 251 -26.14 26.18 -2.82
CA VAL A 251 -26.23 26.90 -1.55
C VAL A 251 -24.83 27.07 -0.98
N LYS A 252 -24.34 28.32 -1.00
CA LYS A 252 -22.96 28.65 -0.64
C LYS A 252 -22.65 28.34 0.82
N GLY A 253 -21.48 27.76 1.09
CA GLY A 253 -20.95 27.54 2.44
C GLY A 253 -21.74 26.51 3.27
N ARG A 254 -22.54 25.66 2.63
CA ARG A 254 -23.33 24.59 3.26
C ARG A 254 -22.82 23.18 2.94
N GLY A 255 -21.61 23.06 2.39
CA GLY A 255 -20.90 21.81 2.19
C GLY A 255 -20.06 21.41 3.39
N VAL A 256 -18.98 20.65 3.14
CA VAL A 256 -18.01 20.25 4.15
C VAL A 256 -17.13 21.44 4.55
N ILE A 257 -16.92 21.61 5.85
CA ILE A 257 -16.06 22.66 6.40
C ILE A 257 -14.69 22.03 6.71
N PRO A 258 -13.64 22.33 5.91
CA PRO A 258 -12.31 21.80 6.18
C PRO A 258 -11.68 22.47 7.41
N GLU A 259 -10.60 21.88 7.94
CA GLU A 259 -9.83 22.51 9.02
C GLU A 259 -9.13 23.81 8.59
N LYS A 260 -8.80 23.94 7.30
CA LYS A 260 -8.21 25.13 6.69
C LYS A 260 -8.82 25.38 5.31
N GLY A 261 -9.07 26.64 5.00
CA GLY A 261 -9.67 27.06 3.73
C GLY A 261 -11.17 27.34 3.84
N ASP A 262 -11.77 27.64 2.69
CA ASP A 262 -13.19 27.97 2.61
C ASP A 262 -14.08 26.70 2.66
N PRO A 263 -15.28 26.80 3.24
CA PRO A 263 -16.24 25.70 3.22
C PRO A 263 -16.73 25.43 1.79
N GLY A 264 -17.03 24.16 1.51
CA GLY A 264 -17.69 23.78 0.28
C GLY A 264 -19.17 24.21 0.24
N ASN A 265 -19.85 23.84 -0.83
CA ASN A 265 -21.23 24.18 -1.09
C ASN A 265 -22.15 22.96 -0.96
N LEU A 266 -23.44 23.22 -0.76
CA LEU A 266 -24.48 22.21 -0.95
C LEU A 266 -25.07 22.39 -2.35
N LEU A 267 -24.87 21.39 -3.19
CA LEU A 267 -25.40 21.28 -4.54
C LEU A 267 -26.71 20.50 -4.49
N VAL A 268 -27.80 21.23 -4.69
CA VAL A 268 -29.17 20.68 -4.65
C VAL A 268 -29.63 20.44 -6.08
N THR A 269 -29.69 19.17 -6.49
CA THR A 269 -30.22 18.78 -7.80
C THR A 269 -31.72 18.56 -7.68
N VAL A 270 -32.48 19.21 -8.55
CA VAL A 270 -33.93 19.09 -8.56
C VAL A 270 -34.35 17.77 -9.20
N ASP A 271 -35.12 16.98 -8.46
CA ASP A 271 -35.81 15.80 -8.99
C ASP A 271 -37.32 16.07 -9.03
N VAL A 272 -37.92 16.07 -10.22
CA VAL A 272 -39.35 16.40 -10.37
C VAL A 272 -40.17 15.12 -10.29
N VAL A 273 -40.91 14.98 -9.19
CA VAL A 273 -41.76 13.82 -8.93
C VAL A 273 -43.15 14.05 -9.53
N ILE A 274 -43.56 13.15 -10.42
CA ILE A 274 -44.88 13.14 -11.05
C ILE A 274 -45.78 12.17 -10.28
N PRO A 275 -46.99 12.59 -9.84
CA PRO A 275 -47.90 11.70 -9.12
C PRO A 275 -48.39 10.56 -10.01
N THR A 276 -48.34 9.32 -9.50
CA THR A 276 -48.79 8.12 -10.23
C THR A 276 -50.31 7.92 -10.23
N LYS A 277 -51.01 8.57 -9.31
CA LYS A 277 -52.47 8.54 -9.18
C LYS A 277 -52.98 9.96 -9.01
N ILE A 278 -54.04 10.30 -9.74
CA ILE A 278 -54.68 11.61 -9.69
C ILE A 278 -56.20 11.45 -9.58
N THR A 279 -56.86 12.39 -8.92
CA THR A 279 -58.32 12.43 -8.80
C THR A 279 -58.97 12.87 -10.13
N PRO A 280 -60.29 12.61 -10.32
CA PRO A 280 -61.00 13.10 -11.50
C PRO A 280 -60.91 14.62 -11.68
N GLU A 281 -60.94 15.37 -10.57
CA GLU A 281 -60.79 16.82 -10.58
C GLU A 281 -59.38 17.25 -11.02
N GLN A 282 -58.33 16.64 -10.47
CA GLN A 282 -56.94 16.91 -10.87
C GLN A 282 -56.70 16.61 -12.35
N ARG A 283 -57.28 15.50 -12.86
CA ARG A 283 -57.24 15.19 -14.29
C ARG A 283 -57.88 16.29 -15.12
N SER A 284 -59.08 16.74 -14.75
CA SER A 284 -59.78 17.80 -15.49
C SER A 284 -58.96 19.11 -15.53
N LEU A 285 -58.26 19.46 -14.44
CA LEU A 285 -57.39 20.62 -14.41
C LEU A 285 -56.16 20.47 -15.31
N LEU A 286 -55.58 19.27 -15.37
CA LEU A 286 -54.43 18.98 -16.24
C LEU A 286 -54.80 18.95 -17.73
N GLU A 287 -55.98 18.42 -18.07
CA GLU A 287 -56.52 18.48 -19.44
C GLU A 287 -56.73 19.93 -19.89
N LYS A 288 -57.32 20.77 -19.04
CA LYS A 288 -57.44 22.21 -19.33
C LYS A 288 -56.08 22.89 -19.47
N PHE A 289 -55.09 22.54 -18.65
CA PHE A 289 -53.74 23.06 -18.79
C PHE A 289 -53.13 22.66 -20.14
N GLN A 290 -53.28 21.38 -20.53
CA GLN A 290 -52.79 20.85 -21.80
C GLN A 290 -53.44 21.55 -23.01
N ASP A 291 -54.75 21.79 -22.98
CA ASP A 291 -55.46 22.47 -24.07
C ASP A 291 -55.00 23.93 -24.27
N ASN A 292 -54.40 24.53 -23.25
CA ASN A 292 -53.86 25.90 -23.27
C ASN A 292 -52.33 25.94 -23.36
N ASP A 293 -51.66 24.79 -23.55
CA ASP A 293 -50.21 24.74 -23.69
C ASP A 293 -49.80 25.13 -25.12
N GLU A 294 -49.35 26.38 -25.29
CA GLU A 294 -48.85 26.92 -26.55
C GLU A 294 -47.37 26.59 -26.82
N GLY A 295 -46.75 25.79 -25.95
CA GLY A 295 -45.34 25.42 -26.07
C GLY A 295 -45.02 24.53 -27.28
N PRO A 296 -43.77 24.59 -27.80
CA PRO A 296 -43.33 23.62 -28.81
C PRO A 296 -43.34 22.21 -28.21
N SER A 297 -43.62 21.22 -29.06
CA SER A 297 -43.55 19.81 -28.66
C SER A 297 -42.16 19.50 -28.10
N PRO A 298 -42.05 18.92 -26.88
CA PRO A 298 -40.75 18.47 -26.36
C PRO A 298 -40.04 17.45 -27.27
N ARG A 299 -40.75 16.86 -28.24
CA ARG A 299 -40.25 15.90 -29.22
C ARG A 299 -39.92 16.53 -30.58
N GLU A 300 -40.02 17.85 -30.72
CA GLU A 300 -39.73 18.52 -32.00
C GLU A 300 -38.32 18.19 -32.52
N HIS A 301 -37.34 18.08 -31.62
CA HIS A 301 -35.97 17.67 -31.94
C HIS A 301 -35.85 16.24 -32.51
N LEU A 302 -36.89 15.41 -32.39
CA LEU A 302 -36.97 14.06 -32.94
C LEU A 302 -37.61 14.03 -34.34
N GLY A 303 -38.14 15.14 -34.84
CA GLY A 303 -38.79 15.21 -36.16
C GLY A 303 -40.10 14.43 -36.26
N VAL A 304 -40.78 14.21 -35.13
CA VAL A 304 -42.09 13.52 -35.03
C VAL A 304 -43.20 14.44 -34.51
#